data_AF-Q68FB8-F1
#
_entry.id   AF-Q68FB8-F1
#
_cell.length_a   1.000
_cell.length_b   1.000
_cell.length_c   1.000
_cell.angle_alpha   90.00
_cell.angle_beta   90.00
_cell.angle_gamma   90.00
#
_symmetry.space_group_name_H-M   'P 1'
#
loop_
_entity.id
_entity.type
_entity.pdbx_description
1 polymer ?
#
loop_
_entity_poly.entity_id
_entity_poly.type
_entity_poly.pdbx_seq_one_letter_code
_entity_poly.pdbx_strand_id
1 'polypeptide(L)'
;MGNSAAREDFEWVYTDQPHADRRKEILAKYPEIKSLMKPDHNLIWIVSLMVLTQLVAFYLVKDLDWKWLLFWTYVVGSCISHSMTLAIHEISHNSAFGNSKAMWNRCFGMFANLPLGLPYSVSFKRYHMDHHRYLGGDGVDVDIPTDFEGWFFCTPLRKLVWIILQPLFYTIRPLCINPKPITRLEIINLVVQFSFDALIYYTLGGKALFYMLVGSILGLGLHPISGHFIAEHYMFLKGHETYSYYGPLNYLTFNVGYHNEHHDFPSVPGKNLPLVRKIAAEYYDPLPKYSSWVKVLYDFVMDDTLSPYSRMKRKLKGDLKLE
;
A
#
# COMPACT_ATOMS: atom_id res chain seq x y z
N MET A 1 31.43 4.79 -11.00
CA MET A 1 30.40 4.19 -11.88
C MET A 1 29.92 2.94 -11.16
N GLY A 2 28.76 2.99 -10.49
CA GLY A 2 28.28 1.84 -9.71
C GLY A 2 27.80 0.72 -10.64
N ASN A 3 27.84 -0.53 -10.17
CA ASN A 3 27.26 -1.67 -10.89
C ASN A 3 25.82 -1.35 -11.28
N SER A 4 25.49 -1.57 -12.55
CA SER A 4 24.11 -1.52 -13.04
C SER A 4 23.44 -2.87 -12.79
N ALA A 5 22.14 -2.84 -12.55
CA ALA A 5 21.36 -4.05 -12.33
C ALA A 5 21.36 -4.92 -13.59
N ALA A 6 21.54 -6.24 -13.42
CA ALA A 6 21.69 -7.16 -14.55
C ALA A 6 20.38 -7.41 -15.32
N ARG A 7 19.22 -7.14 -14.72
CA ARG A 7 17.90 -7.41 -15.30
C ARG A 7 17.42 -6.23 -16.14
N GLU A 8 17.18 -6.48 -17.43
CA GLU A 8 16.77 -5.47 -18.42
C GLU A 8 15.27 -5.53 -18.79
N ASP A 9 14.53 -6.53 -18.30
CA ASP A 9 13.08 -6.70 -18.51
C ASP A 9 12.44 -7.43 -17.32
N PHE A 10 11.13 -7.33 -17.20
CA PHE A 10 10.31 -8.06 -16.24
C PHE A 10 10.39 -9.58 -16.42
N GLU A 11 10.06 -10.33 -15.36
CA GLU A 11 9.93 -11.78 -15.47
C GLU A 11 8.55 -12.13 -16.05
N TRP A 12 8.50 -12.44 -17.34
CA TRP A 12 7.26 -12.85 -18.00
C TRP A 12 6.92 -14.30 -17.66
N VAL A 13 5.73 -14.51 -17.08
CA VAL A 13 5.21 -15.84 -16.75
C VAL A 13 3.87 -16.10 -17.46
N TYR A 14 3.64 -17.38 -17.77
CA TYR A 14 2.48 -17.84 -18.54
C TYR A 14 1.47 -18.65 -17.70
N THR A 15 1.61 -18.59 -16.38
CA THR A 15 0.71 -19.18 -15.40
C THR A 15 -0.18 -18.10 -14.78
N ASP A 16 -1.33 -18.50 -14.25
CA ASP A 16 -2.18 -17.61 -13.46
C ASP A 16 -1.51 -17.22 -12.13
N GLN A 17 -2.03 -16.19 -11.46
CA GLN A 17 -1.54 -15.80 -10.14
C GLN A 17 -1.85 -16.90 -9.09
N PRO A 18 -0.94 -17.18 -8.14
CA PRO A 18 -1.03 -18.35 -7.26
C PRO A 18 -2.15 -18.26 -6.22
N HIS A 19 -2.61 -17.04 -5.91
CA HIS A 19 -3.51 -16.76 -4.81
C HIS A 19 -4.91 -17.35 -4.98
N ALA A 20 -5.42 -17.39 -6.22
CA ALA A 20 -6.76 -17.89 -6.48
C ALA A 20 -6.85 -19.40 -6.25
N ASP A 21 -5.85 -20.14 -6.75
CA ASP A 21 -5.77 -21.59 -6.59
C ASP A 21 -5.46 -21.97 -5.14
N ARG A 22 -4.50 -21.29 -4.51
CA ARG A 22 -4.16 -21.50 -3.10
C ARG A 22 -5.34 -21.22 -2.18
N ARG A 23 -6.07 -20.12 -2.40
CA ARG A 23 -7.34 -19.83 -1.68
C ARG A 23 -8.34 -20.98 -1.82
N LYS A 24 -8.54 -21.49 -3.04
CA LYS A 24 -9.51 -22.58 -3.31
C LYS A 24 -9.12 -23.85 -2.56
N GLU A 25 -7.85 -24.22 -2.59
CA GLU A 25 -7.32 -25.39 -1.89
C GLU A 25 -7.46 -25.24 -0.37
N ILE A 26 -7.02 -24.11 0.19
CA ILE A 26 -7.13 -23.83 1.62
C ILE A 26 -8.58 -23.85 2.07
N LEU A 27 -9.53 -23.26 1.33
CA LEU A 27 -10.96 -23.27 1.71
C LEU A 27 -11.61 -24.65 1.62
N ALA A 28 -11.10 -25.54 0.77
CA ALA A 28 -11.56 -26.92 0.72
C ALA A 28 -11.09 -27.69 1.96
N LYS A 29 -9.87 -27.43 2.43
CA LYS A 29 -9.28 -28.09 3.61
C LYS A 29 -9.74 -27.49 4.94
N TYR A 30 -9.85 -26.17 5.00
CA TYR A 30 -10.15 -25.36 6.19
C TYR A 30 -11.34 -24.42 5.94
N PRO A 31 -12.56 -24.96 5.78
CA PRO A 31 -13.75 -24.15 5.53
C PRO A 31 -14.06 -23.14 6.65
N GLU A 32 -13.55 -23.35 7.86
CA GLU A 32 -13.68 -22.44 9.00
C GLU A 32 -13.05 -21.05 8.76
N ILE A 33 -12.10 -20.91 7.82
CA ILE A 33 -11.54 -19.60 7.43
C ILE A 33 -12.65 -18.67 6.91
N LYS A 34 -13.74 -19.20 6.33
CA LYS A 34 -14.90 -18.38 5.93
C LYS A 34 -15.53 -17.62 7.10
N SER A 35 -15.43 -18.12 8.33
CA SER A 35 -15.93 -17.43 9.52
C SER A 35 -15.12 -16.17 9.88
N LEU A 36 -13.90 -16.05 9.34
CA LEU A 36 -13.03 -14.88 9.49
C LEU A 36 -13.33 -13.78 8.47
N MET A 37 -14.09 -14.09 7.40
CA MET A 37 -14.50 -13.17 6.34
C MET A 37 -15.68 -12.29 6.77
N LYS A 38 -15.51 -11.60 7.91
CA LYS A 38 -16.52 -10.73 8.50
C LYS A 38 -15.94 -9.34 8.74
N PRO A 39 -16.78 -8.29 8.78
CA PRO A 39 -16.30 -6.93 9.03
C PRO A 39 -15.57 -6.82 10.37
N ASP A 40 -14.58 -5.93 10.42
CA ASP A 40 -13.94 -5.47 11.64
C ASP A 40 -14.42 -4.06 12.02
N HIS A 41 -15.44 -3.99 12.86
CA HIS A 41 -15.96 -2.71 13.36
C HIS A 41 -14.99 -1.95 14.27
N ASN A 42 -13.95 -2.60 14.82
CA ASN A 42 -12.94 -1.90 15.60
C ASN A 42 -12.10 -0.95 14.74
N LEU A 43 -11.96 -1.24 13.45
CA LEU A 43 -11.26 -0.38 12.49
C LEU A 43 -11.84 1.04 12.47
N ILE A 44 -13.16 1.19 12.69
CA ILE A 44 -13.84 2.48 12.75
C ILE A 44 -13.26 3.35 13.88
N TRP A 45 -13.09 2.77 15.06
CA TRP A 45 -12.59 3.48 16.24
C TRP A 45 -11.11 3.80 16.13
N ILE A 46 -10.30 2.85 15.62
CA ILE A 46 -8.85 3.04 15.43
C ILE A 46 -8.60 4.19 14.44
N VAL A 47 -9.26 4.17 13.28
CA VAL A 47 -9.12 5.21 12.26
C VAL A 47 -9.60 6.57 12.78
N SER A 48 -10.74 6.61 13.48
CA SER A 48 -11.23 7.86 14.06
C SER A 48 -10.26 8.44 15.09
N LEU A 49 -9.64 7.59 15.91
CA LEU A 49 -8.60 8.00 16.85
C LEU A 49 -7.34 8.51 16.13
N MET A 50 -6.92 7.87 15.05
CA MET A 50 -5.77 8.32 14.26
C MET A 50 -6.03 9.67 13.58
N VAL A 51 -7.23 9.89 13.02
CA VAL A 51 -7.63 11.21 12.48
C VAL A 51 -7.60 12.27 13.58
N LEU A 52 -8.18 11.99 14.75
CA LEU A 52 -8.15 12.92 15.89
C LEU A 52 -6.71 13.22 16.34
N THR A 53 -5.85 12.20 16.36
CA THR A 53 -4.44 12.35 16.75
C THR A 53 -3.71 13.26 15.77
N GLN A 54 -3.94 13.12 14.46
CA GLN A 54 -3.38 14.02 13.45
C GLN A 54 -3.91 15.45 13.60
N LEU A 55 -5.21 15.64 13.88
CA LEU A 55 -5.77 16.98 14.14
C LEU A 55 -5.11 17.66 15.34
N VAL A 56 -4.87 16.92 16.43
CA VAL A 56 -4.11 17.42 17.58
C VAL A 56 -2.67 17.74 17.19
N ALA A 57 -2.00 16.87 16.42
CA ALA A 57 -0.65 17.12 15.93
C ALA A 57 -0.59 18.40 15.09
N PHE A 58 -1.55 18.62 14.19
CA PHE A 58 -1.63 19.84 13.37
C PHE A 58 -1.70 21.11 14.23
N TYR A 59 -2.47 21.07 15.32
CA TYR A 59 -2.55 22.19 16.26
C TYR A 59 -1.22 22.40 17.01
N LEU A 60 -0.55 21.32 17.43
CA LEU A 60 0.71 21.41 18.19
C LEU A 60 1.88 21.91 17.34
N VAL A 61 1.92 21.56 16.04
CA VAL A 61 3.05 21.94 15.18
C VAL A 61 2.96 23.35 14.61
N LYS A 62 1.79 24.00 14.71
CA LYS A 62 1.53 25.29 14.04
C LYS A 62 2.47 26.42 14.43
N ASP A 63 2.99 26.39 15.66
CA ASP A 63 3.89 27.43 16.19
C ASP A 63 5.35 26.98 16.30
N LEU A 64 5.68 25.74 15.90
CA LEU A 64 7.03 25.21 16.03
C LEU A 64 8.02 25.89 15.08
N ASP A 65 9.26 26.06 15.53
CA ASP A 65 10.37 26.39 14.64
C ASP A 65 10.52 25.32 13.55
N TRP A 66 10.96 25.74 12.36
CA TRP A 66 11.09 24.86 11.19
C TRP A 66 11.92 23.60 11.45
N LYS A 67 12.99 23.68 12.25
CA LYS A 67 13.81 22.52 12.62
C LYS A 67 13.00 21.45 13.37
N TRP A 68 12.14 21.87 14.29
CA TRP A 68 11.28 20.97 15.06
C TRP A 68 10.10 20.50 14.23
N LEU A 69 9.54 21.38 13.40
CA LEU A 69 8.50 21.02 12.44
C LEU A 69 8.97 19.88 11.52
N LEU A 70 10.16 19.99 10.92
CA LEU A 70 10.73 18.95 10.06
C LEU A 70 10.95 17.64 10.82
N PHE A 71 11.51 17.70 12.03
CA PHE A 71 11.72 16.52 12.88
C PHE A 71 10.40 15.80 13.18
N TRP A 72 9.39 16.53 13.67
CA TRP A 72 8.08 15.95 14.02
C TRP A 72 7.31 15.48 12.79
N THR A 73 7.44 16.18 11.66
CA THR A 73 6.85 15.78 10.38
C THR A 73 7.38 14.40 9.98
N TYR A 74 8.69 14.18 10.05
CA TYR A 74 9.28 12.89 9.68
C TYR A 74 9.01 11.78 10.71
N VAL A 75 9.16 12.04 12.00
CA VAL A 75 9.07 10.99 13.03
C VAL A 75 7.63 10.60 13.36
N VAL A 76 6.74 11.58 13.46
CA VAL A 76 5.33 11.35 13.85
C VAL A 76 4.41 11.45 12.64
N GLY A 77 4.52 12.54 11.87
CA GLY A 77 3.64 12.79 10.73
C GLY A 77 3.69 11.68 9.70
N SER A 78 4.88 11.29 9.27
CA SER A 78 5.10 10.19 8.32
C SER A 78 4.61 8.85 8.85
N CYS A 79 4.87 8.54 10.12
CA CYS A 79 4.49 7.27 10.72
C CYS A 79 2.96 7.10 10.76
N ILE A 80 2.24 8.12 11.25
CA ILE A 80 0.77 8.08 11.32
C ILE A 80 0.15 8.15 9.92
N SER A 81 0.69 8.98 9.02
CA SER A 81 0.18 9.09 7.65
C SER A 81 0.33 7.77 6.89
N HIS A 82 1.49 7.12 7.01
CA HIS A 82 1.72 5.80 6.41
C HIS A 82 0.77 4.74 7.02
N SER A 83 0.60 4.74 8.34
CA SER A 83 -0.38 3.87 8.99
C SER A 83 -1.80 4.13 8.46
N MET A 84 -2.18 5.40 8.24
CA MET A 84 -3.48 5.78 7.72
C MET A 84 -3.70 5.31 6.28
N THR A 85 -2.69 5.31 5.41
CA THR A 85 -2.82 4.74 4.06
C THR A 85 -3.13 3.25 4.10
N LEU A 86 -2.56 2.53 5.08
CA LEU A 86 -2.85 1.10 5.28
C LEU A 86 -4.20 0.84 5.95
N ALA A 87 -4.69 1.78 6.76
CA ALA A 87 -6.07 1.75 7.21
C ALA A 87 -7.05 1.96 6.03
N ILE A 88 -6.73 2.86 5.11
CA ILE A 88 -7.49 3.05 3.87
C ILE A 88 -7.46 1.79 3.01
N HIS A 89 -6.31 1.09 2.93
CA HIS A 89 -6.22 -0.24 2.32
C HIS A 89 -7.24 -1.22 2.91
N GLU A 90 -7.30 -1.37 4.22
CA GLU A 90 -8.29 -2.23 4.88
C GLU A 90 -9.75 -1.79 4.59
N ILE A 91 -10.03 -0.49 4.65
CA ILE A 91 -11.35 0.06 4.31
C ILE A 91 -11.70 -0.21 2.84
N SER A 92 -10.69 -0.23 1.97
CA SER A 92 -10.84 -0.52 0.55
C SER A 92 -11.38 -1.93 0.31
N HIS A 93 -11.09 -2.90 1.18
CA HIS A 93 -11.70 -4.24 1.15
C HIS A 93 -13.12 -4.30 1.75
N ASN A 94 -13.71 -3.14 2.04
CA ASN A 94 -14.96 -2.99 2.76
C ASN A 94 -14.92 -3.57 4.19
N SER A 95 -13.73 -3.69 4.80
CA SER A 95 -13.56 -4.37 6.08
C SER A 95 -14.23 -3.66 7.25
N ALA A 96 -14.44 -2.34 7.22
CA ALA A 96 -15.01 -1.60 8.36
C ALA A 96 -16.52 -1.85 8.54
N PHE A 97 -17.29 -1.83 7.45
CA PHE A 97 -18.76 -1.96 7.49
C PHE A 97 -19.31 -3.16 6.73
N GLY A 98 -18.47 -3.91 6.01
CA GLY A 98 -18.86 -5.04 5.18
C GLY A 98 -19.34 -4.66 3.78
N ASN A 99 -19.45 -5.69 2.93
CA ASN A 99 -19.80 -5.54 1.51
C ASN A 99 -21.22 -5.01 1.29
N SER A 100 -22.18 -5.32 2.18
CA SER A 100 -23.55 -4.81 2.09
C SER A 100 -23.64 -3.29 2.34
N LYS A 101 -22.59 -2.68 2.90
CA LYS A 101 -22.48 -1.24 3.17
C LYS A 101 -21.28 -0.64 2.46
N ALA A 102 -21.06 -1.00 1.20
CA ALA A 102 -19.93 -0.52 0.41
C ALA A 102 -19.80 1.02 0.41
N MET A 103 -20.92 1.75 0.25
CA MET A 103 -20.92 3.22 0.29
C MET A 103 -20.49 3.81 1.65
N TRP A 104 -20.77 3.13 2.76
CA TRP A 104 -20.32 3.56 4.07
C TRP A 104 -18.80 3.44 4.19
N ASN A 105 -18.22 2.35 3.67
CA ASN A 105 -16.77 2.22 3.56
C ASN A 105 -16.18 3.32 2.65
N ARG A 106 -16.84 3.70 1.55
CA ARG A 106 -16.36 4.82 0.70
C ARG A 106 -16.34 6.15 1.45
N CYS A 107 -17.42 6.49 2.14
CA CYS A 107 -17.50 7.71 2.95
C CYS A 107 -16.46 7.71 4.07
N PHE A 108 -16.29 6.57 4.75
CA PHE A 108 -15.30 6.43 5.80
C PHE A 108 -13.85 6.46 5.30
N GLY A 109 -13.60 5.93 4.10
CA GLY A 109 -12.30 6.06 3.42
C GLY A 109 -11.96 7.52 3.12
N MET A 110 -12.93 8.33 2.67
CA MET A 110 -12.73 9.77 2.47
C MET A 110 -12.49 10.51 3.80
N PHE A 111 -13.13 10.11 4.89
CA PHE A 111 -12.85 10.62 6.23
C PHE A 111 -11.42 10.26 6.71
N ALA A 112 -11.02 9.00 6.55
CA ALA A 112 -9.67 8.52 6.85
C ALA A 112 -8.60 9.22 6.00
N ASN A 113 -8.95 9.65 4.79
CA ASN A 113 -8.09 10.38 3.87
C ASN A 113 -7.73 11.80 4.34
N LEU A 114 -8.60 12.45 5.11
CA LEU A 114 -8.45 13.88 5.44
C LEU A 114 -7.04 14.27 5.92
N PRO A 115 -6.42 13.59 6.91
CA PRO A 115 -5.09 13.96 7.39
C PRO A 115 -3.93 13.59 6.45
N LEU A 116 -4.18 13.16 5.21
CA LEU A 116 -3.15 12.90 4.20
C LEU A 116 -2.91 14.08 3.26
N GLY A 117 -3.88 14.99 3.12
CA GLY A 117 -3.76 16.19 2.27
C GLY A 117 -3.88 15.98 0.76
N LEU A 118 -4.08 14.75 0.27
CA LEU A 118 -4.25 14.46 -1.16
C LEU A 118 -5.37 13.44 -1.39
N PRO A 119 -6.26 13.63 -2.38
CA PRO A 119 -7.40 12.73 -2.60
C PRO A 119 -6.93 11.38 -3.13
N TYR A 120 -6.97 10.36 -2.28
CA TYR A 120 -6.33 9.06 -2.52
C TYR A 120 -7.34 7.89 -2.45
N SER A 121 -8.23 7.90 -1.45
CA SER A 121 -9.01 6.74 -1.02
C SER A 121 -9.90 6.11 -2.10
N VAL A 122 -10.59 6.92 -2.91
CA VAL A 122 -11.53 6.42 -3.93
C VAL A 122 -10.77 5.75 -5.08
N SER A 123 -9.80 6.46 -5.66
CA SER A 123 -8.98 5.96 -6.76
C SER A 123 -8.15 4.76 -6.33
N PHE A 124 -7.55 4.81 -5.13
CA PHE A 124 -6.76 3.72 -4.58
C PHE A 124 -7.53 2.41 -4.62
N LYS A 125 -8.76 2.35 -4.09
CA LYS A 125 -9.52 1.09 -4.10
C LYS A 125 -9.70 0.54 -5.51
N ARG A 126 -10.02 1.38 -6.51
CA ARG A 126 -10.29 0.90 -7.88
C ARG A 126 -9.07 0.19 -8.47
N TYR A 127 -7.90 0.80 -8.35
CA TYR A 127 -6.65 0.19 -8.81
C TYR A 127 -6.24 -1.01 -7.95
N HIS A 128 -6.45 -0.92 -6.64
CA HIS A 128 -6.04 -1.96 -5.71
C HIS A 128 -6.89 -3.24 -5.82
N MET A 129 -8.19 -3.14 -6.13
CA MET A 129 -8.98 -4.35 -6.43
C MET A 129 -8.54 -5.02 -7.73
N ASP A 130 -8.17 -4.23 -8.75
CA ASP A 130 -7.61 -4.77 -10.00
C ASP A 130 -6.28 -5.48 -9.72
N HIS A 131 -5.43 -4.91 -8.86
CA HIS A 131 -4.19 -5.54 -8.40
C HIS A 131 -4.42 -6.90 -7.73
N HIS A 132 -5.36 -7.03 -6.79
CA HIS A 132 -5.70 -8.33 -6.18
C HIS A 132 -6.27 -9.34 -7.18
N ARG A 133 -7.04 -8.86 -8.15
CA ARG A 133 -7.73 -9.70 -9.12
C ARG A 133 -6.81 -10.18 -10.24
N TYR A 134 -5.93 -9.29 -10.69
CA TYR A 134 -5.10 -9.41 -11.88
C TYR A 134 -3.62 -9.19 -11.56
N LEU A 135 -3.15 -9.70 -10.42
CA LEU A 135 -1.76 -9.53 -9.97
C LEU A 135 -0.74 -9.87 -11.08
N GLY A 136 0.16 -8.94 -11.37
CA GLY A 136 1.14 -9.10 -12.45
C GLY A 136 0.58 -8.85 -13.86
N GLY A 137 -0.70 -8.50 -13.99
CA GLY A 137 -1.40 -8.36 -15.26
C GLY A 137 -0.94 -7.14 -16.04
N ASP A 138 -0.32 -7.38 -17.20
CA ASP A 138 0.19 -6.33 -18.07
C ASP A 138 -0.93 -5.38 -18.53
N GLY A 139 -0.68 -4.07 -18.43
CA GLY A 139 -1.66 -3.02 -18.75
C GLY A 139 -2.82 -2.88 -17.75
N VAL A 140 -2.86 -3.66 -16.67
CA VAL A 140 -3.96 -3.63 -15.68
C VAL A 140 -3.45 -3.38 -14.27
N ASP A 141 -2.48 -4.16 -13.81
CA ASP A 141 -1.89 -4.03 -12.49
C ASP A 141 -0.90 -2.85 -12.47
N VAL A 142 -1.40 -1.70 -12.01
CA VAL A 142 -0.64 -0.45 -11.94
C VAL A 142 0.35 -0.42 -10.78
N ASP A 143 0.44 -1.47 -9.96
CA ASP A 143 1.50 -1.56 -8.94
C ASP A 143 2.87 -1.89 -9.58
N ILE A 144 2.89 -2.46 -10.78
CA ILE A 144 4.11 -2.81 -11.50
C ILE A 144 4.74 -1.56 -12.13
N PRO A 145 6.05 -1.29 -11.92
CA PRO A 145 6.74 -0.17 -12.53
C PRO A 145 6.61 -0.10 -14.05
N THR A 146 6.74 1.09 -14.60
CA THR A 146 6.89 1.28 -16.06
C THR A 146 8.27 0.81 -16.56
N ASP A 147 8.41 0.58 -17.86
CA ASP A 147 9.72 0.26 -18.48
C ASP A 147 10.77 1.35 -18.24
N PHE A 148 10.36 2.62 -18.24
CA PHE A 148 11.26 3.73 -17.90
C PHE A 148 11.81 3.58 -16.47
N GLU A 149 10.96 3.20 -15.51
CA GLU A 149 11.40 3.02 -14.13
C GLU A 149 12.42 1.87 -14.01
N GLY A 150 12.13 0.73 -14.65
CA GLY A 150 13.04 -0.43 -14.69
C GLY A 150 14.39 -0.10 -15.34
N TRP A 151 14.36 0.54 -16.49
CA TRP A 151 15.55 0.87 -17.27
C TRP A 151 16.41 1.95 -16.59
N PHE A 152 15.80 3.04 -16.11
CA PHE A 152 16.54 4.19 -15.62
C PHE A 152 17.11 3.97 -14.22
N PHE A 153 16.31 3.41 -13.30
CA PHE A 153 16.66 3.24 -11.89
C PHE A 153 17.38 1.92 -11.62
N CYS A 154 18.48 1.71 -12.34
CA CYS A 154 19.24 0.46 -12.36
C CYS A 154 20.58 0.53 -11.61
N THR A 155 20.95 1.63 -10.95
CA THR A 155 22.19 1.71 -10.14
C THR A 155 21.85 2.04 -8.68
N PRO A 156 22.73 1.76 -7.69
CA PRO A 156 22.40 1.98 -6.27
C PRO A 156 21.89 3.40 -5.96
N LEU A 157 22.59 4.44 -6.43
CA LEU A 157 22.15 5.82 -6.23
C LEU A 157 20.79 6.10 -6.87
N ARG A 158 20.55 5.58 -8.08
CA ARG A 158 19.28 5.78 -8.76
C ARG A 158 18.16 5.00 -8.08
N LYS A 159 18.40 3.76 -7.63
CA LYS A 159 17.44 2.98 -6.83
C LYS A 159 17.06 3.68 -5.53
N LEU A 160 18.03 4.31 -4.87
CA LEU A 160 17.75 5.14 -3.69
C LEU A 160 16.85 6.34 -4.05
N VAL A 161 17.14 7.05 -5.14
CA VAL A 161 16.28 8.15 -5.63
C VAL A 161 14.89 7.64 -6.00
N TRP A 162 14.78 6.45 -6.59
CA TRP A 162 13.50 5.83 -6.92
C TRP A 162 12.65 5.53 -5.67
N ILE A 163 13.28 5.10 -4.58
CA ILE A 163 12.62 4.93 -3.27
C ILE A 163 12.09 6.27 -2.75
N ILE A 164 12.91 7.33 -2.80
CA ILE A 164 12.50 8.68 -2.36
C ILE A 164 11.30 9.18 -3.18
N LEU A 165 11.25 8.86 -4.47
CA LEU A 165 10.20 9.27 -5.39
C LEU A 165 9.01 8.30 -5.48
N GLN A 166 8.93 7.24 -4.66
CA GLN A 166 7.78 6.31 -4.68
C GLN A 166 6.40 6.98 -4.58
N PRO A 167 6.17 7.99 -3.72
CA PRO A 167 4.86 8.65 -3.64
C PRO A 167 4.45 9.26 -4.98
N LEU A 168 5.43 9.79 -5.73
CA LEU A 168 5.22 10.37 -7.04
C LEU A 168 4.91 9.27 -8.08
N PHE A 169 5.69 8.18 -8.08
CA PHE A 169 5.46 7.08 -9.02
C PHE A 169 4.11 6.40 -8.79
N TYR A 170 3.71 6.15 -7.54
CA TYR A 170 2.39 5.59 -7.25
C TYR A 170 1.23 6.49 -7.68
N THR A 171 1.46 7.80 -7.78
CA THR A 171 0.45 8.75 -8.28
C THR A 171 0.39 8.78 -9.81
N ILE A 172 1.54 8.78 -10.48
CA ILE A 172 1.63 8.96 -11.93
C ILE A 172 1.44 7.64 -12.70
N ARG A 173 2.01 6.54 -12.20
CA ARG A 173 2.01 5.23 -12.87
C ARG A 173 0.62 4.74 -13.27
N PRO A 174 -0.44 4.90 -12.44
CA PRO A 174 -1.79 4.55 -12.88
C PRO A 174 -2.28 5.35 -14.10
N LEU A 175 -1.87 6.62 -14.23
CA LEU A 175 -2.23 7.47 -15.37
C LEU A 175 -1.47 7.08 -16.65
N CYS A 176 -0.29 6.48 -16.51
CA CYS A 176 0.52 6.00 -17.64
C CYS A 176 0.13 4.60 -18.10
N ILE A 177 -0.24 3.71 -17.18
CA ILE A 177 -0.49 2.28 -17.47
C ILE A 177 -1.96 2.02 -17.79
N ASN A 178 -2.88 2.51 -16.94
CA ASN A 178 -4.30 2.17 -17.04
C ASN A 178 -5.18 3.33 -16.56
N PRO A 179 -5.18 4.48 -17.27
CA PRO A 179 -5.94 5.65 -16.82
C PRO A 179 -7.44 5.34 -16.78
N LYS A 180 -8.01 5.31 -15.56
CA LYS A 180 -9.45 5.10 -15.35
C LYS A 180 -10.23 6.40 -15.50
N PRO A 181 -11.48 6.35 -16.01
CA PRO A 181 -12.34 7.53 -16.08
C PRO A 181 -12.67 8.05 -14.67
N ILE A 182 -12.68 9.38 -14.53
CA ILE A 182 -13.05 10.07 -13.29
C ILE A 182 -14.55 9.88 -13.06
N THR A 183 -14.94 9.38 -11.89
CA THR A 183 -16.35 9.24 -11.50
C THR A 183 -16.77 10.36 -10.55
N ARG A 184 -18.05 10.38 -10.21
CA ARG A 184 -18.58 11.31 -9.20
C ARG A 184 -17.89 11.15 -7.84
N LEU A 185 -17.46 9.94 -7.48
CA LEU A 185 -16.80 9.70 -6.19
C LEU A 185 -15.40 10.31 -6.13
N GLU A 186 -14.62 10.26 -7.20
CA GLU A 186 -13.30 10.94 -7.24
C GLU A 186 -13.48 12.46 -7.14
N ILE A 187 -14.49 13.02 -7.80
CA ILE A 187 -14.81 14.46 -7.69
C ILE A 187 -15.20 14.81 -6.25
N ILE A 188 -16.04 14.00 -5.60
CA ILE A 188 -16.43 14.21 -4.19
C ILE A 188 -15.20 14.12 -3.28
N ASN A 189 -14.36 13.09 -3.44
CA ASN A 189 -13.14 12.93 -2.64
C ASN A 189 -12.21 14.14 -2.81
N LEU A 190 -12.04 14.63 -4.04
CA LEU A 190 -11.23 15.81 -4.35
C LEU A 190 -11.78 17.06 -3.68
N VAL A 191 -13.08 17.34 -3.80
CA VAL A 191 -13.71 18.51 -3.19
C VAL A 191 -13.63 18.45 -1.67
N VAL A 192 -13.91 17.30 -1.07
CA VAL A 192 -13.82 17.09 0.39
C VAL A 192 -12.39 17.32 0.88
N GLN A 193 -11.39 16.74 0.19
CA GLN A 193 -10.00 16.88 0.59
C GLN A 193 -9.52 18.33 0.50
N PHE A 194 -9.71 19.01 -0.64
CA PHE A 194 -9.23 20.38 -0.78
C PHE A 194 -10.02 21.39 0.06
N SER A 195 -11.29 21.13 0.37
CA SER A 195 -12.02 21.92 1.35
C SER A 195 -11.42 21.77 2.75
N PHE A 196 -11.03 20.55 3.13
CA PHE A 196 -10.37 20.29 4.40
C PHE A 196 -8.96 20.90 4.45
N ASP A 197 -8.18 20.80 3.38
CA ASP A 197 -6.84 21.41 3.31
C ASP A 197 -6.91 22.93 3.44
N ALA A 198 -7.88 23.56 2.76
CA ALA A 198 -8.15 24.98 2.90
C ALA A 198 -8.55 25.32 4.34
N LEU A 199 -9.43 24.54 4.97
CA LEU A 199 -9.81 24.72 6.38
C LEU A 199 -8.59 24.66 7.31
N ILE A 200 -7.72 23.66 7.15
CA ILE A 200 -6.48 23.53 7.94
C ILE A 200 -5.57 24.74 7.72
N TYR A 201 -5.38 25.18 6.46
CA TYR A 201 -4.58 26.35 6.16
C TYR A 201 -5.14 27.63 6.81
N TYR A 202 -6.44 27.88 6.71
CA TYR A 202 -7.07 29.08 7.26
C TYR A 202 -7.13 29.10 8.80
N THR A 203 -7.23 27.93 9.45
CA THR A 203 -7.41 27.84 10.90
C THR A 203 -6.11 27.60 11.67
N LEU A 204 -5.16 26.84 11.10
CA LEU A 204 -3.91 26.44 11.76
C LEU A 204 -2.66 26.95 11.02
N GLY A 205 -2.80 27.48 9.81
CA GLY A 205 -1.70 28.10 9.06
C GLY A 205 -0.84 27.13 8.25
N GLY A 206 0.12 27.70 7.52
CA GLY A 206 0.94 26.98 6.55
C GLY A 206 1.83 25.89 7.14
N LYS A 207 2.25 25.99 8.41
CA LYS A 207 3.07 24.95 9.07
C LYS A 207 2.28 23.67 9.33
N ALA A 208 1.00 23.77 9.69
CA ALA A 208 0.13 22.61 9.85
C ALA A 208 -0.14 21.92 8.50
N LEU A 209 -0.41 22.71 7.45
CA LEU A 209 -0.57 22.18 6.09
C LEU A 209 0.73 21.51 5.59
N PHE A 210 1.88 22.13 5.86
CA PHE A 210 3.20 21.55 5.54
C PHE A 210 3.39 20.19 6.23
N TYR A 211 3.13 20.11 7.54
CA TYR A 211 3.24 18.86 8.29
C TYR A 211 2.37 17.75 7.68
N MET A 212 1.13 18.06 7.34
CA MET A 212 0.17 17.12 6.76
C MET A 212 0.64 16.56 5.41
N LEU A 213 0.97 17.44 4.46
CA LEU A 213 1.36 17.05 3.10
C LEU A 213 2.74 16.40 3.07
N VAL A 214 3.73 17.02 3.70
CA VAL A 214 5.12 16.56 3.68
C VAL A 214 5.28 15.30 4.51
N GLY A 215 4.56 15.15 5.62
CA GLY A 215 4.53 13.91 6.39
C GLY A 215 4.05 12.74 5.55
N SER A 216 2.96 12.92 4.81
CA SER A 216 2.43 11.89 3.90
C SER A 216 3.43 11.51 2.80
N ILE A 217 4.06 12.50 2.16
CA ILE A 217 5.07 12.26 1.12
C ILE A 217 6.29 11.52 1.68
N LEU A 218 6.82 11.98 2.83
CA LEU A 218 8.00 11.35 3.44
C LEU A 218 7.70 9.94 3.95
N GLY A 219 6.52 9.71 4.54
CA GLY A 219 6.09 8.40 5.01
C GLY A 219 5.91 7.38 3.90
N LEU A 220 5.50 7.81 2.71
CA LEU A 220 5.34 6.96 1.54
C LEU A 220 6.64 6.81 0.72
N GLY A 221 7.64 7.66 0.98
CA GLY A 221 8.96 7.66 0.32
C GLY A 221 10.00 6.86 1.09
N LEU A 222 11.17 7.45 1.36
CA LEU A 222 12.23 6.80 2.15
C LEU A 222 11.87 6.80 3.65
N HIS A 223 11.26 5.71 4.11
CA HIS A 223 10.84 5.51 5.50
C HIS A 223 10.93 4.02 5.88
N PRO A 224 11.25 3.64 7.13
CA PRO A 224 11.37 2.22 7.51
C PRO A 224 10.13 1.37 7.19
N ILE A 225 8.94 1.97 7.29
CA ILE A 225 7.67 1.26 7.05
C ILE A 225 7.46 1.03 5.54
N SER A 226 7.82 2.00 4.68
CA SER A 226 7.59 1.92 3.23
C SER A 226 8.38 0.84 2.50
N GLY A 227 9.31 0.16 3.18
CA GLY A 227 9.95 -1.05 2.65
C GLY A 227 8.95 -2.15 2.28
N HIS A 228 7.73 -2.11 2.82
CA HIS A 228 6.67 -3.05 2.43
C HIS A 228 6.27 -2.91 0.94
N PHE A 229 6.27 -1.70 0.36
CA PHE A 229 5.98 -1.47 -1.07
C PHE A 229 6.89 -2.27 -2.00
N ILE A 230 8.12 -2.54 -1.55
CA ILE A 230 9.06 -3.37 -2.28
C ILE A 230 8.95 -4.83 -1.81
N ALA A 231 8.88 -5.07 -0.51
CA ALA A 231 8.86 -6.42 0.05
C ALA A 231 7.73 -7.27 -0.53
N GLU A 232 6.55 -6.68 -0.69
CA GLU A 232 5.32 -7.39 -1.00
C GLU A 232 5.38 -8.17 -2.29
N HIS A 233 5.83 -7.54 -3.39
CA HIS A 233 5.71 -8.12 -4.74
C HIS A 233 6.99 -8.19 -5.57
N TYR A 234 8.12 -7.68 -5.05
CA TYR A 234 9.38 -7.78 -5.78
C TYR A 234 10.01 -9.16 -5.63
N MET A 235 10.48 -9.71 -6.74
CA MET A 235 11.07 -11.03 -6.85
C MET A 235 12.53 -11.01 -6.35
N PHE A 236 12.70 -10.98 -5.03
CA PHE A 236 14.02 -11.15 -4.38
C PHE A 236 14.58 -12.55 -4.58
N LEU A 237 13.71 -13.55 -4.67
CA LEU A 237 14.03 -14.91 -5.05
C LEU A 237 13.25 -15.27 -6.30
N LYS A 238 13.96 -15.79 -7.30
CA LYS A 238 13.33 -16.21 -8.56
C LYS A 238 12.24 -17.23 -8.29
N GLY A 239 11.08 -17.04 -8.93
CA GLY A 239 9.91 -17.92 -8.76
C GLY A 239 8.94 -17.49 -7.66
N HIS A 240 9.26 -16.46 -6.87
CA HIS A 240 8.39 -15.95 -5.81
C HIS A 240 8.02 -14.48 -6.06
N GLU A 241 6.72 -14.22 -6.18
CA GLU A 241 6.17 -12.89 -6.50
C GLU A 241 5.36 -12.25 -5.37
N THR A 242 5.23 -12.94 -4.24
CA THR A 242 4.52 -12.42 -3.07
C THR A 242 5.18 -12.92 -1.80
N TYR A 243 5.51 -11.99 -0.91
CA TYR A 243 6.25 -12.29 0.31
C TYR A 243 5.52 -11.73 1.51
N SER A 244 5.51 -12.51 2.59
CA SER A 244 5.04 -12.02 3.87
C SER A 244 6.22 -11.52 4.73
N TYR A 245 5.93 -10.55 5.59
CA TYR A 245 6.77 -10.03 6.66
C TYR A 245 6.12 -10.33 8.02
N TYR A 246 6.84 -11.02 8.89
CA TYR A 246 6.40 -11.31 10.26
C TYR A 246 7.29 -10.59 11.26
N GLY A 247 7.09 -9.28 11.38
CA GLY A 247 7.81 -8.48 12.35
C GLY A 247 6.95 -7.38 13.00
N PRO A 248 7.55 -6.59 13.90
CA PRO A 248 6.83 -5.68 14.78
C PRO A 248 6.12 -4.53 14.06
N LEU A 249 6.53 -4.17 12.84
CA LEU A 249 5.88 -3.08 12.11
C LEU A 249 4.42 -3.38 11.77
N ASN A 250 4.01 -4.66 11.76
CA ASN A 250 2.61 -5.08 11.63
C ASN A 250 1.65 -4.43 12.64
N TYR A 251 2.14 -4.06 13.84
CA TYR A 251 1.33 -3.35 14.84
C TYR A 251 0.92 -1.93 14.38
N LEU A 252 1.70 -1.32 13.50
CA LEU A 252 1.45 0.02 12.95
C LEU A 252 0.80 -0.05 11.56
N THR A 253 0.77 -1.23 10.95
CA THR A 253 0.40 -1.43 9.55
C THR A 253 -0.73 -2.42 9.35
N PHE A 254 -1.56 -2.61 10.39
CA PHE A 254 -2.77 -3.43 10.32
C PHE A 254 -2.52 -4.87 9.82
N ASN A 255 -1.36 -5.43 10.16
CA ASN A 255 -0.90 -6.75 9.68
C ASN A 255 -0.76 -6.87 8.15
N VAL A 256 -0.55 -5.79 7.40
CA VAL A 256 -0.30 -5.86 5.94
C VAL A 256 0.86 -6.79 5.58
N GLY A 257 1.84 -6.95 6.49
CA GLY A 257 2.94 -7.89 6.31
C GLY A 257 2.51 -9.35 6.20
N TYR A 258 1.31 -9.73 6.62
CA TYR A 258 0.74 -11.06 6.32
C TYR A 258 0.22 -11.10 4.87
N HIS A 259 1.11 -10.80 3.92
CA HIS A 259 0.71 -10.40 2.57
C HIS A 259 0.28 -11.57 1.68
N ASN A 260 0.93 -12.74 1.81
CA ASN A 260 0.45 -13.95 1.15
C ASN A 260 -0.95 -14.33 1.64
N GLU A 261 -1.16 -14.27 2.96
CA GLU A 261 -2.44 -14.53 3.60
C GLU A 261 -3.50 -13.52 3.14
N HIS A 262 -3.12 -12.25 3.04
CA HIS A 262 -3.99 -11.17 2.58
C HIS A 262 -4.41 -11.36 1.11
N HIS A 263 -3.49 -11.65 0.20
CA HIS A 263 -3.81 -11.90 -1.20
C HIS A 263 -4.65 -13.16 -1.43
N ASP A 264 -4.41 -14.20 -0.63
CA ASP A 264 -5.27 -15.38 -0.64
C ASP A 264 -6.67 -15.04 -0.12
N PHE A 265 -6.78 -14.21 0.91
CA PHE A 265 -8.01 -13.92 1.62
C PHE A 265 -8.28 -12.41 1.81
N PRO A 266 -8.47 -11.63 0.73
CA PRO A 266 -8.63 -10.18 0.83
C PRO A 266 -9.93 -9.75 1.52
N SER A 267 -10.86 -10.69 1.73
CA SER A 267 -12.09 -10.48 2.52
C SER A 267 -11.91 -10.72 4.02
N VAL A 268 -10.75 -11.20 4.47
CA VAL A 268 -10.41 -11.37 5.88
C VAL A 268 -9.70 -10.10 6.35
N PRO A 269 -10.22 -9.37 7.35
CA PRO A 269 -9.55 -8.18 7.87
C PRO A 269 -8.18 -8.50 8.45
N GLY A 270 -7.26 -7.54 8.35
CA GLY A 270 -5.86 -7.64 8.78
C GLY A 270 -5.67 -8.22 10.18
N LYS A 271 -6.52 -7.84 11.14
CA LYS A 271 -6.47 -8.37 12.52
C LYS A 271 -6.57 -9.90 12.62
N ASN A 272 -7.19 -10.55 11.63
CA ASN A 272 -7.43 -12.00 11.61
C ASN A 272 -6.43 -12.75 10.71
N LEU A 273 -5.60 -12.07 9.91
CA LEU A 273 -4.59 -12.71 9.07
C LEU A 273 -3.58 -13.57 9.86
N PRO A 274 -3.14 -13.19 11.08
CA PRO A 274 -2.33 -14.08 11.91
C PRO A 274 -3.03 -15.41 12.23
N LEU A 275 -4.36 -15.41 12.35
CA LEU A 275 -5.14 -16.62 12.59
C LEU A 275 -5.29 -17.46 11.31
N VAL A 276 -5.42 -16.83 10.14
CA VAL A 276 -5.38 -17.53 8.83
C VAL A 276 -4.07 -18.29 8.69
N ARG A 277 -2.94 -17.62 8.95
CA ARG A 277 -1.62 -18.25 8.95
C ARG A 277 -1.55 -19.43 9.92
N LYS A 278 -2.12 -19.30 11.11
CA LYS A 278 -2.11 -20.37 12.12
C LYS A 278 -2.94 -21.59 11.70
N ILE A 279 -4.09 -21.39 11.06
CA ILE A 279 -4.97 -22.47 10.62
C ILE A 279 -4.36 -23.23 9.44
N ALA A 280 -3.80 -22.52 8.47
CA ALA A 280 -3.26 -23.07 7.23
C ALA A 280 -1.73 -22.95 7.15
N ALA A 281 -1.04 -23.20 8.26
CA ALA A 281 0.39 -22.93 8.42
C ALA A 281 1.27 -23.63 7.36
N GLU A 282 0.89 -24.83 6.94
CA GLU A 282 1.62 -25.60 5.94
C GLU A 282 1.68 -24.94 4.55
N TYR A 283 0.75 -24.02 4.26
CA TYR A 283 0.74 -23.26 3.00
C TYR A 283 1.66 -22.03 3.04
N TYR A 284 2.01 -21.54 4.24
CA TYR A 284 2.73 -20.27 4.43
C TYR A 284 4.10 -20.44 5.08
N ASP A 285 4.33 -21.48 5.86
CA ASP A 285 5.61 -21.75 6.53
C ASP A 285 6.77 -22.05 5.57
N PRO A 286 6.56 -22.79 4.47
CA PRO A 286 7.63 -23.06 3.49
C PRO A 286 7.96 -21.86 2.58
N LEU A 287 7.10 -20.84 2.52
CA LEU A 287 7.31 -19.69 1.64
C LEU A 287 8.41 -18.75 2.18
N PRO A 288 9.18 -18.09 1.30
CA PRO A 288 10.14 -17.09 1.72
C PRO A 288 9.44 -15.90 2.39
N LYS A 289 10.11 -15.33 3.39
CA LYS A 289 9.55 -14.29 4.26
C LYS A 289 10.62 -13.32 4.73
N TYR A 290 10.20 -12.10 5.05
CA TYR A 290 11.07 -11.08 5.61
C TYR A 290 10.90 -10.94 7.12
N SER A 291 11.97 -10.46 7.77
CA SER A 291 12.00 -10.07 9.19
C SER A 291 12.30 -8.58 9.40
N SER A 292 12.68 -7.85 8.35
CA SER A 292 12.98 -6.40 8.41
C SER A 292 12.74 -5.70 7.07
N TRP A 293 11.81 -4.74 7.03
CA TRP A 293 11.60 -3.87 5.88
C TRP A 293 12.74 -2.88 5.64
N VAL A 294 13.47 -2.49 6.69
CA VAL A 294 14.70 -1.70 6.53
C VAL A 294 15.75 -2.49 5.75
N LYS A 295 15.87 -3.80 6.03
CA LYS A 295 16.77 -4.67 5.26
C LYS A 295 16.32 -4.80 3.81
N VAL A 296 15.01 -4.92 3.55
CA VAL A 296 14.47 -4.93 2.17
C VAL A 296 14.88 -3.68 1.40
N LEU A 297 14.75 -2.49 2.00
CA LEU A 297 15.18 -1.24 1.36
C LEU A 297 16.69 -1.24 1.07
N TYR A 298 17.50 -1.67 2.04
CA TYR A 298 18.96 -1.76 1.87
C TYR A 298 19.35 -2.73 0.75
N ASP A 299 18.82 -3.95 0.79
CA ASP A 299 19.08 -4.99 -0.21
C ASP A 299 18.63 -4.53 -1.60
N PHE A 300 17.43 -3.96 -1.73
CA PHE A 300 16.95 -3.43 -3.00
C PHE A 300 17.90 -2.39 -3.59
N VAL A 301 18.49 -1.52 -2.77
CA VAL A 301 19.46 -0.51 -3.23
C VAL A 301 20.80 -1.13 -3.58
N MET A 302 21.31 -2.06 -2.78
CA MET A 302 22.70 -2.53 -2.86
C MET A 302 22.90 -3.77 -3.75
N ASP A 303 21.87 -4.61 -3.91
CA ASP A 303 21.94 -5.83 -4.70
C ASP A 303 21.79 -5.52 -6.21
N ASP A 304 22.80 -5.82 -7.02
CA ASP A 304 22.80 -5.58 -8.47
C ASP A 304 21.99 -6.62 -9.28
N THR A 305 21.37 -7.59 -8.62
CA THR A 305 20.35 -8.45 -9.24
C THR A 305 18.93 -7.88 -9.10
N LEU A 306 18.74 -6.87 -8.24
CA LEU A 306 17.46 -6.23 -7.96
C LEU A 306 17.33 -4.86 -8.65
N SER A 307 16.17 -4.64 -9.25
CA SER A 307 15.77 -3.36 -9.86
C SER A 307 14.24 -3.24 -9.91
N PRO A 308 13.68 -2.12 -10.40
CA PRO A 308 12.25 -2.04 -10.63
C PRO A 308 11.71 -3.11 -11.60
N TYR A 309 12.57 -3.70 -12.45
CA TYR A 309 12.23 -4.87 -13.29
C TYR A 309 12.10 -6.18 -12.52
N SER A 310 12.48 -6.25 -11.24
CA SER A 310 12.34 -7.47 -10.42
C SER A 310 10.88 -7.71 -9.99
N ARG A 311 9.97 -7.74 -10.96
CA ARG A 311 8.54 -8.01 -10.83
C ARG A 311 8.14 -9.05 -11.87
N MET A 312 7.16 -9.90 -11.53
CA MET A 312 6.56 -10.79 -12.51
C MET A 312 5.48 -10.07 -13.31
N LYS A 313 5.43 -10.31 -14.62
CA LYS A 313 4.40 -9.84 -15.53
C LYS A 313 3.72 -10.99 -16.26
N ARG A 314 2.46 -10.81 -16.60
CA ARG A 314 1.59 -11.81 -17.23
C ARG A 314 0.75 -11.16 -18.31
N LYS A 315 0.54 -11.89 -19.41
CA LYS A 315 -0.49 -11.55 -20.38
C LYS A 315 -1.83 -12.10 -19.91
N LEU A 316 -2.79 -11.21 -19.67
CA LEU A 316 -4.14 -11.59 -19.25
C LEU A 316 -4.91 -12.22 -20.42
N LYS A 317 -5.79 -13.18 -20.09
CA LYS A 317 -6.63 -13.90 -21.05
C LYS A 317 -8.11 -13.70 -20.70
N GLY A 318 -8.96 -13.60 -21.72
CA GLY A 318 -10.42 -13.50 -21.57
C GLY A 318 -10.91 -12.10 -21.19
N ASP A 319 -12.21 -12.00 -20.89
CA ASP A 319 -12.87 -10.73 -20.59
C ASP A 319 -12.48 -10.20 -19.21
N LEU A 320 -11.90 -9.00 -19.20
CA LEU A 320 -11.51 -8.30 -17.98
C LEU A 320 -12.73 -7.62 -17.36
N LYS A 321 -12.90 -7.77 -16.05
CA LYS A 321 -13.92 -7.15 -15.22
C LYS A 321 -13.23 -6.18 -14.26
N LEU A 322 -12.91 -5.00 -14.79
CA LEU A 322 -12.22 -3.91 -14.09
C LEU A 322 -13.20 -3.11 -13.21
N GLU A 323 -12.70 -2.50 -12.14
CA GLU A 323 -13.45 -1.54 -11.27
C GLU A 323 -13.67 -0.14 -11.87
#